data_AF-A0A0H5R7E0-F1
#
_entry.id   AF-A0A0H5R7E0-F1
#
_cell.length_a   1.000
_cell.length_b   1.000
_cell.length_c   1.000
_cell.angle_alpha   90.00
_cell.angle_beta   90.00
_cell.angle_gamma   90.00
#
_symmetry.space_group_name_H-M   'P 1'
#
loop_
_entity.id
_entity.type
_entity.pdbx_description
1 polymer ?
#
loop_
_entity_poly.entity_id
_entity_poly.type
_entity_poly.pdbx_seq_one_letter_code
_entity_poly.pdbx_strand_id
1 'polypeptide(L)'
;SVLKEYKTVCPKFTSCKMASWPLAMILVLIVPFFAHSAMFPYEILVEASSLPADLLVTINQLIAPGTDSSDEANANKNFLDQAIKLGEALPNVHGWIENARFNTDNHIMIEEQVSNSPHILGLNIYLVLRLIDEAKINPHDKYMWKPWTFALDWYYSGFIATAKKLIDDARSPRGQAPFDTSEILVLAEKLDLLTAKAINIILESPNEYQTFVRFLLLVTADGGISDDLKFLLNVEAPRFVELFFRTLQYTETPDAARHALQLFVNHERNP
;
A
#
# COMPACT_ATOMS: atom_id res chain seq x y z
N SER A 1 21.99 34.78 -2.53
CA SER A 1 21.10 35.28 -3.59
C SER A 1 20.68 34.17 -4.57
N VAL A 2 20.27 32.99 -4.08
CA VAL A 2 19.80 31.87 -4.94
C VAL A 2 18.47 31.28 -4.41
N LEU A 3 17.78 32.01 -3.52
CA LEU A 3 16.49 31.61 -2.94
C LEU A 3 15.30 32.44 -3.47
N LYS A 4 15.45 33.09 -4.65
CA LYS A 4 14.41 33.95 -5.24
C LYS A 4 13.87 33.49 -6.60
N GLU A 5 14.28 32.34 -7.14
CA GLU A 5 13.95 31.92 -8.52
C GLU A 5 13.12 30.64 -8.66
N TYR A 6 12.38 30.23 -7.62
CA TYR A 6 11.33 29.18 -7.76
C TYR A 6 9.90 29.74 -7.71
N LYS A 7 9.72 31.04 -7.95
CA LYS A 7 8.43 31.65 -8.28
C LYS A 7 8.42 32.01 -9.75
N THR A 8 8.00 31.07 -10.61
CA THR A 8 7.23 31.26 -11.87
C THR A 8 7.49 30.12 -12.85
N VAL A 9 6.86 28.96 -12.65
CA VAL A 9 6.33 28.15 -13.75
C VAL A 9 5.08 27.41 -13.22
N CYS A 10 3.98 28.14 -13.06
CA CYS A 10 2.65 27.54 -13.13
C CYS A 10 2.14 27.74 -14.56
N PRO A 11 2.11 26.71 -15.42
CA PRO A 11 1.13 26.69 -16.47
C PRO A 11 -0.18 26.19 -15.85
N LYS A 12 -1.21 27.03 -16.01
CA LYS A 12 -2.62 26.74 -15.85
C LYS A 12 -2.93 25.26 -16.16
N PHE A 13 -3.11 24.44 -15.12
CA PHE A 13 -4.01 23.31 -15.20
C PHE A 13 -5.30 23.69 -14.49
N THR A 14 -6.32 23.69 -15.33
CA THR A 14 -7.75 23.72 -15.04
C THR A 14 -8.14 22.99 -13.76
N SER A 15 -8.98 23.65 -12.97
CA SER A 15 -9.90 23.08 -11.98
C SER A 15 -10.21 21.60 -12.23
N CYS A 16 -9.68 20.72 -11.38
CA CYS A 16 -10.26 19.41 -11.10
C CYS A 16 -9.92 19.01 -9.67
N LYS A 17 -10.96 18.60 -8.95
CA LYS A 17 -11.03 18.09 -7.57
C LYS A 17 -9.73 17.43 -7.12
N MET A 18 -9.13 17.95 -6.04
CA MET A 18 -8.15 17.17 -5.30
C MET A 18 -8.91 16.08 -4.55
N ALA A 19 -9.16 14.97 -5.25
CA ALA A 19 -9.25 13.64 -4.66
C ALA A 19 -8.20 13.60 -3.55
N SER A 20 -8.60 13.45 -2.28
CA SER A 20 -7.66 13.62 -1.18
C SER A 20 -6.42 12.74 -1.42
N TRP A 21 -5.29 13.38 -1.75
CA TRP A 21 -4.05 12.72 -2.14
C TRP A 21 -3.63 11.59 -1.18
N PRO A 22 -3.80 11.73 0.15
CA PRO A 22 -3.51 10.66 1.10
C PRO A 22 -4.34 9.40 0.86
N LEU A 23 -5.60 9.55 0.43
CA LEU A 23 -6.47 8.45 0.13
C LEU A 23 -6.23 7.88 -1.26
N ALA A 24 -6.02 8.71 -2.29
CA ALA A 24 -5.63 8.21 -3.60
C ALA A 24 -4.36 7.36 -3.48
N MET A 25 -3.43 7.78 -2.61
CA MET A 25 -2.32 6.95 -2.17
C MET A 25 -2.80 5.70 -1.43
N ILE A 26 -3.53 5.79 -0.31
CA ILE A 26 -4.01 4.60 0.44
C ILE A 26 -4.73 3.60 -0.47
N LEU A 27 -5.56 4.03 -1.42
CA LEU A 27 -6.31 3.16 -2.32
C LEU A 27 -5.44 2.62 -3.43
N VAL A 28 -4.65 3.42 -4.15
CA VAL A 28 -3.64 2.87 -5.10
C VAL A 28 -2.70 1.90 -4.39
N LEU A 29 -2.45 2.12 -3.10
CA LEU A 29 -1.58 1.32 -2.28
C LEU A 29 -2.25 0.13 -1.61
N ILE A 30 -3.57 -0.01 -1.66
CA ILE A 30 -4.30 -1.10 -1.00
C ILE A 30 -5.10 -1.91 -2.01
N VAL A 31 -5.51 -1.30 -3.12
CA VAL A 31 -6.21 -1.97 -4.22
C VAL A 31 -5.43 -3.18 -4.74
N PRO A 32 -4.11 -3.12 -5.00
CA PRO A 32 -3.37 -4.31 -5.44
C PRO A 32 -3.32 -5.37 -4.34
N PHE A 33 -3.25 -4.99 -3.06
CA PHE A 33 -3.37 -5.95 -1.97
C PHE A 33 -4.75 -6.59 -1.92
N PHE A 34 -5.84 -5.83 -2.07
CA PHE A 34 -7.19 -6.41 -2.16
C PHE A 34 -7.32 -7.36 -3.32
N ALA A 35 -6.76 -6.99 -4.49
CA ALA A 35 -6.82 -7.75 -5.73
C ALA A 35 -6.15 -9.14 -5.63
N HIS A 36 -5.18 -9.28 -4.72
CA HIS A 36 -4.27 -10.42 -4.67
C HIS A 36 -4.24 -11.14 -3.31
N SER A 37 -4.80 -10.56 -2.24
CA SER A 37 -4.67 -11.09 -0.88
C SER A 37 -5.78 -12.04 -0.45
N ALA A 38 -5.38 -13.05 0.32
CA ALA A 38 -6.27 -13.93 1.07
C ALA A 38 -6.83 -13.29 2.37
N MET A 39 -6.36 -12.08 2.74
CA MET A 39 -6.85 -11.34 3.90
C MET A 39 -8.13 -10.57 3.59
N PHE A 40 -8.95 -10.33 4.61
CA PHE A 40 -10.12 -9.49 4.42
C PHE A 40 -9.69 -8.01 4.22
N PRO A 41 -10.37 -7.26 3.34
CA PRO A 41 -10.10 -5.85 3.08
C PRO A 41 -10.02 -4.94 4.30
N TYR A 42 -10.81 -5.18 5.35
CA TYR A 42 -10.68 -4.41 6.58
C TYR A 42 -9.35 -4.70 7.30
N GLU A 43 -8.87 -5.94 7.30
CA GLU A 43 -7.59 -6.32 7.92
C GLU A 43 -6.43 -5.69 7.16
N ILE A 44 -6.49 -5.70 5.83
CA ILE A 44 -5.50 -5.05 4.98
C ILE A 44 -5.53 -3.53 5.21
N LEU A 45 -6.70 -2.90 5.36
CA LEU A 45 -6.80 -1.47 5.68
C LEU A 45 -6.17 -1.14 7.03
N VAL A 46 -6.45 -1.93 8.06
CA VAL A 46 -5.88 -1.75 9.40
C VAL A 46 -4.38 -1.90 9.35
N GLU A 47 -3.87 -3.00 8.77
CA GLU A 47 -2.44 -3.27 8.69
C GLU A 47 -1.73 -2.21 7.83
N ALA A 48 -2.23 -1.91 6.63
CA ALA A 48 -1.63 -0.92 5.74
C ALA A 48 -1.67 0.49 6.31
N SER A 49 -2.72 0.88 7.04
CA SER A 49 -2.81 2.22 7.66
C SER A 49 -1.72 2.47 8.71
N SER A 50 -1.14 1.41 9.27
CA SER A 50 -0.04 1.48 10.22
C SER A 50 1.35 1.58 9.57
N LEU A 51 1.43 1.39 8.25
CA LEU A 51 2.68 1.36 7.50
C LEU A 51 3.01 2.72 6.87
N PRO A 52 4.31 3.07 6.79
CA PRO A 52 4.77 4.22 6.01
C PRO A 52 4.36 4.12 4.54
N ALA A 53 4.01 5.26 3.94
CA ALA A 53 3.53 5.30 2.56
C ALA A 53 4.56 4.78 1.54
N ASP A 54 5.84 5.05 1.75
CA ASP A 54 6.96 4.57 0.95
C ASP A 54 7.15 3.05 1.04
N LEU A 55 6.93 2.46 2.21
CA LEU A 55 6.90 1.00 2.36
C LEU A 55 5.74 0.39 1.58
N LEU A 56 4.54 0.94 1.73
CA LEU A 56 3.37 0.49 0.98
C LEU A 56 3.60 0.56 -0.54
N VAL A 57 4.19 1.65 -1.06
CA VAL A 57 4.54 1.76 -2.50
C VAL A 57 5.44 0.60 -2.92
N THR A 58 6.46 0.32 -2.11
CA THR A 58 7.45 -0.72 -2.40
C THR A 58 6.82 -2.12 -2.38
N ILE A 59 5.91 -2.38 -1.45
CA ILE A 59 5.18 -3.66 -1.41
C ILE A 59 4.27 -3.82 -2.64
N ASN A 60 3.53 -2.78 -3.04
CA ASN A 60 2.67 -2.85 -4.23
C ASN A 60 3.44 -3.16 -5.51
N GLN A 61 4.64 -2.59 -5.65
CA GLN A 61 5.52 -2.89 -6.77
C GLN A 61 5.98 -4.36 -6.80
N LEU A 62 6.02 -5.04 -5.64
CA LEU A 62 6.44 -6.43 -5.51
C LEU A 62 5.32 -7.45 -5.77
N ILE A 63 4.05 -7.04 -5.68
CA ILE A 63 2.87 -7.89 -5.88
C ILE A 63 2.21 -7.70 -7.25
N ALA A 64 2.53 -6.63 -7.98
CA ALA A 64 1.93 -6.33 -9.27
C ALA A 64 2.28 -7.40 -10.35
N PRO A 65 1.31 -7.90 -11.14
CA PRO A 65 1.57 -8.91 -12.17
C PRO A 65 2.45 -8.36 -13.31
N GLY A 66 3.36 -9.19 -13.84
CA GLY A 66 4.29 -8.83 -14.91
C GLY A 66 5.67 -8.38 -14.45
N THR A 67 5.96 -8.41 -13.15
CA THR A 67 7.31 -8.18 -12.60
C THR A 67 8.17 -9.45 -12.61
N ASP A 68 8.12 -10.23 -13.69
CA ASP A 68 9.06 -11.34 -13.90
C ASP A 68 10.44 -10.77 -14.26
N SER A 69 11.22 -10.57 -13.21
CA SER A 69 12.67 -10.75 -12.97
C SER A 69 13.70 -11.03 -14.11
N SER A 70 13.49 -10.68 -15.38
CA SER A 70 14.53 -10.88 -16.42
C SER A 70 15.38 -9.66 -16.76
N ASP A 71 15.04 -8.46 -16.28
CA ASP A 71 15.80 -7.25 -16.61
C ASP A 71 16.74 -6.85 -15.46
N GLU A 72 18.04 -7.07 -15.67
CA GLU A 72 19.15 -6.59 -14.83
C GLU A 72 19.11 -5.07 -14.55
N ALA A 73 18.29 -4.31 -15.29
CA ALA A 73 18.03 -2.89 -15.09
C ALA A 73 17.14 -2.55 -13.86
N ASN A 74 16.56 -3.55 -13.17
CA ASN A 74 15.67 -3.35 -12.00
C ASN A 74 16.34 -3.54 -10.62
N ALA A 75 17.67 -3.47 -10.51
CA ALA A 75 18.42 -3.69 -9.26
C ALA A 75 17.89 -2.89 -8.04
N ASN A 76 17.28 -1.72 -8.26
CA ASN A 76 16.71 -0.87 -7.21
C ASN A 76 15.29 -1.26 -6.73
N LYS A 77 14.56 -2.14 -7.42
CA LYS A 77 13.24 -2.64 -6.97
C LYS A 77 13.33 -3.80 -5.97
N ASN A 78 14.52 -4.36 -5.82
CA ASN A 78 14.73 -5.62 -5.13
C ASN A 78 15.13 -5.44 -3.65
N PHE A 79 15.25 -4.20 -3.15
CA PHE A 79 15.79 -3.97 -1.80
C PHE A 79 14.86 -4.46 -0.69
N LEU A 80 13.52 -4.30 -0.82
CA LEU A 80 12.59 -4.81 0.18
C LEU A 80 12.52 -6.35 0.16
N ASP A 81 12.49 -6.98 -1.01
CA ASP A 81 12.56 -8.43 -1.13
C ASP A 81 13.87 -8.99 -0.56
N GLN A 82 14.99 -8.34 -0.86
CA GLN A 82 16.30 -8.67 -0.29
C GLN A 82 16.33 -8.43 1.23
N ALA A 83 15.76 -7.34 1.73
CA ALA A 83 15.67 -7.06 3.16
C ALA A 83 14.84 -8.12 3.89
N ILE A 84 13.71 -8.55 3.30
CA ILE A 84 12.88 -9.65 3.81
C ILE A 84 13.67 -10.97 3.84
N LYS A 85 14.44 -11.28 2.78
CA LYS A 85 15.29 -12.48 2.70
C LYS A 85 16.42 -12.47 3.72
N LEU A 86 17.01 -11.30 3.98
CA LEU A 86 18.06 -11.12 4.98
C LEU A 86 17.52 -11.23 6.41
N GLY A 87 16.28 -10.82 6.65
CA GLY A 87 15.60 -11.00 7.93
C GLY A 87 16.43 -10.46 9.10
N GLU A 88 16.71 -11.31 10.09
CA GLU A 88 17.51 -10.95 11.27
C GLU A 88 18.96 -10.56 10.96
N ALA A 89 19.49 -10.95 9.80
CA ALA A 89 20.83 -10.58 9.38
C ALA A 89 20.94 -9.14 8.87
N LEU A 90 19.81 -8.48 8.58
CA LEU A 90 19.77 -7.18 7.92
C LEU A 90 20.59 -6.09 8.63
N PRO A 91 20.57 -5.94 9.97
CA PRO A 91 21.41 -4.96 10.66
C PRO A 91 22.90 -5.19 10.46
N ASN A 92 23.36 -6.45 10.50
CA ASN A 92 24.77 -6.80 10.28
C ASN A 92 25.18 -6.52 8.83
N VAL A 93 24.32 -6.87 7.87
CA VAL A 93 24.57 -6.59 6.45
C VAL A 93 24.64 -5.10 6.17
N HIS A 94 23.74 -4.29 6.75
CA HIS A 94 23.83 -2.83 6.65
C HIS A 94 25.15 -2.32 7.22
N GLY A 95 25.59 -2.83 8.38
CA GLY A 95 26.88 -2.48 8.98
C GLY A 95 28.07 -2.81 8.09
N TRP A 96 28.06 -3.98 7.42
CA TRP A 96 29.10 -4.35 6.46
C TRP A 96 29.11 -3.48 5.22
N ILE A 97 27.94 -3.13 4.68
CA ILE A 97 27.80 -2.19 3.56
C ILE A 97 28.40 -0.83 3.95
N GLU A 98 28.00 -0.24 5.08
CA GLU A 98 28.54 1.06 5.52
C GLU A 98 30.06 1.03 5.73
N ASN A 99 30.58 -0.05 6.32
CA ASN A 99 32.02 -0.22 6.47
C ASN A 99 32.73 -0.32 5.10
N ALA A 100 32.17 -1.03 4.13
CA ALA A 100 32.73 -1.14 2.78
C ALA A 100 32.67 0.19 2.01
N ARG A 101 31.66 1.03 2.29
CA ARG A 101 31.51 2.35 1.64
C ARG A 101 32.52 3.37 2.13
N PHE A 102 32.88 3.31 3.41
CA PHE A 102 33.63 4.41 4.06
C PHE A 102 34.98 4.00 4.64
N ASN A 103 35.30 2.70 4.69
CA ASN A 103 36.55 2.20 5.26
C ASN A 103 37.25 1.21 4.32
N THR A 104 37.99 1.78 3.36
CA THR A 104 38.68 1.03 2.29
C THR A 104 39.75 0.06 2.78
N ASP A 105 40.28 0.27 3.99
CA ASP A 105 41.38 -0.53 4.54
C ASP A 105 40.86 -1.83 5.20
N ASN A 106 39.56 -1.93 5.48
CA ASN A 106 38.94 -3.04 6.20
C ASN A 106 38.19 -4.03 5.29
N HIS A 107 38.31 -3.92 3.97
CA HIS A 107 37.55 -4.74 3.03
C HIS A 107 37.81 -6.25 3.17
N ILE A 108 39.06 -6.66 3.40
CA ILE A 108 39.42 -8.06 3.62
C ILE A 108 38.75 -8.60 4.88
N MET A 109 38.74 -7.79 5.96
CA MET A 109 38.10 -8.17 7.23
C MET A 109 36.57 -8.32 7.07
N ILE A 110 35.93 -7.46 6.28
CA ILE A 110 34.48 -7.53 6.02
C ILE A 110 34.16 -8.78 5.19
N GLU A 111 34.93 -9.07 4.15
CA GLU A 111 34.75 -10.28 3.34
C GLU A 111 34.96 -11.56 4.14
N GLU A 112 35.95 -11.59 5.04
CA GLU A 112 36.15 -12.69 5.97
C GLU A 112 34.99 -12.84 6.95
N GLN A 113 34.47 -11.74 7.51
CA GLN A 113 33.29 -11.79 8.38
C GLN A 113 32.06 -12.34 7.68
N VAL A 114 31.82 -11.92 6.44
CA VAL A 114 30.69 -12.38 5.61
C VAL A 114 30.85 -13.85 5.26
N SER A 115 32.06 -14.25 4.81
CA SER A 115 32.40 -15.63 4.46
C SER A 115 32.30 -16.59 5.66
N ASN A 116 32.57 -16.09 6.87
CA ASN A 116 32.46 -16.84 8.12
C ASN A 116 31.06 -16.76 8.76
N SER A 117 30.08 -16.13 8.10
CA SER A 117 28.69 -16.01 8.58
C SER A 117 27.64 -16.87 7.83
N PRO A 118 27.94 -18.07 7.30
CA PRO A 118 26.95 -18.84 6.54
C PRO A 118 25.77 -19.31 7.40
N HIS A 119 25.97 -19.41 8.72
CA HIS A 119 24.92 -19.74 9.69
C HIS A 119 23.87 -18.62 9.85
N ILE A 120 24.23 -17.37 9.54
CA ILE A 120 23.33 -16.19 9.58
C ILE A 120 22.78 -15.88 8.19
N LEU A 121 23.60 -16.01 7.15
CA LEU A 121 23.27 -15.57 5.80
C LEU A 121 22.66 -16.67 4.92
N GLY A 122 22.95 -17.94 5.21
CA GLY A 122 22.50 -19.07 4.41
C GLY A 122 22.81 -18.88 2.91
N LEU A 123 21.78 -19.04 2.07
CA LEU A 123 21.86 -18.87 0.62
C LEU A 123 22.04 -17.40 0.18
N ASN A 124 21.83 -16.43 1.08
CA ASN A 124 21.93 -15.00 0.77
C ASN A 124 23.37 -14.47 0.81
N ILE A 125 24.37 -15.31 1.10
CA ILE A 125 25.78 -14.90 1.19
C ILE A 125 26.28 -14.21 -0.08
N TYR A 126 25.91 -14.73 -1.26
CA TYR A 126 26.30 -14.15 -2.55
C TYR A 126 25.67 -12.78 -2.81
N LEU A 127 24.43 -12.58 -2.33
CA LEU A 127 23.79 -11.27 -2.37
C LEU A 127 24.58 -10.26 -1.53
N VAL A 128 24.99 -10.64 -0.33
CA VAL A 128 25.75 -9.77 0.58
C VAL A 128 27.12 -9.41 0.01
N LEU A 129 27.86 -10.39 -0.54
CA LEU A 129 29.15 -10.13 -1.19
C LEU A 129 29.01 -9.16 -2.37
N ARG A 130 27.99 -9.33 -3.22
CA ARG A 130 27.73 -8.40 -4.32
C ARG A 130 27.43 -6.98 -3.83
N LEU A 131 26.64 -6.84 -2.76
CA LEU A 131 26.33 -5.52 -2.17
C LEU A 131 27.58 -4.85 -1.59
N ILE A 132 28.48 -5.63 -0.98
CA ILE A 132 29.77 -5.15 -0.50
C ILE A 132 30.63 -4.68 -1.68
N ASP A 133 30.72 -5.45 -2.76
CA ASP A 133 31.52 -5.04 -3.93
C ASP A 133 30.98 -3.75 -4.57
N GLU A 134 29.66 -3.64 -4.71
CA GLU A 134 29.01 -2.40 -5.16
C GLU A 134 29.28 -1.22 -4.24
N ALA A 135 29.29 -1.44 -2.92
CA ALA A 135 29.63 -0.42 -1.93
C ALA A 135 31.04 0.14 -2.10
N LYS A 136 31.99 -0.70 -2.52
CA LYS A 136 33.38 -0.28 -2.81
C LYS A 136 33.47 0.54 -4.08
N ILE A 137 32.71 0.15 -5.11
CA ILE A 137 32.75 0.78 -6.44
C ILE A 137 32.00 2.12 -6.42
N ASN A 138 30.84 2.16 -5.76
CA ASN A 138 29.90 3.28 -5.78
C ASN A 138 29.60 3.86 -4.38
N PRO A 139 30.61 4.22 -3.55
CA PRO A 139 30.40 4.55 -2.14
C PRO A 139 29.51 5.78 -1.89
N HIS A 140 29.49 6.72 -2.84
CA HIS A 140 28.77 8.00 -2.71
C HIS A 140 27.40 8.04 -3.41
N ASP A 141 26.96 6.95 -4.05
CA ASP A 141 25.67 6.92 -4.73
C ASP A 141 24.50 6.88 -3.73
N LYS A 142 23.97 8.07 -3.42
CA LYS A 142 22.84 8.21 -2.50
C LYS A 142 21.58 7.50 -2.99
N TYR A 143 21.38 7.34 -4.31
CA TYR A 143 20.18 6.70 -4.84
C TYR A 143 20.22 5.19 -4.63
N MET A 144 21.41 4.59 -4.69
CA MET A 144 21.62 3.17 -4.42
C MET A 144 21.49 2.82 -2.94
N TRP A 145 22.07 3.64 -2.05
CA TRP A 145 22.19 3.28 -0.63
C TRP A 145 21.05 3.78 0.26
N LYS A 146 20.36 4.85 -0.12
CA LYS A 146 19.22 5.39 0.66
C LYS A 146 18.11 4.36 0.90
N PRO A 147 17.72 3.49 -0.06
CA PRO A 147 16.76 2.41 0.20
C PRO A 147 17.18 1.43 1.30
N TRP A 148 18.48 1.17 1.46
CA TRP A 148 18.99 0.28 2.52
C TRP A 148 18.87 0.90 3.92
N THR A 149 19.00 2.22 4.02
CA THR A 149 18.71 2.95 5.27
C THR A 149 17.23 2.82 5.63
N PHE A 150 16.32 2.98 4.66
CA PHE A 150 14.89 2.78 4.89
C PHE A 150 14.55 1.35 5.31
N ALA A 151 15.16 0.35 4.68
CA ALA A 151 14.97 -1.04 5.07
C ALA A 151 15.39 -1.31 6.52
N LEU A 152 16.48 -0.67 6.99
CA LEU A 152 16.92 -0.78 8.38
C LEU A 152 15.94 -0.10 9.34
N ASP A 153 15.45 1.10 9.01
CA ASP A 153 14.45 1.82 9.81
C ASP A 153 13.14 1.00 9.91
N TRP A 154 12.70 0.41 8.80
CA TRP A 154 11.53 -0.47 8.75
C TRP A 154 11.74 -1.74 9.57
N TYR A 155 12.94 -2.30 9.58
CA TYR A 155 13.27 -3.48 10.39
C TYR A 155 13.13 -3.19 11.88
N TYR A 156 13.76 -2.12 12.37
CA TYR A 156 13.66 -1.75 13.79
C TYR A 156 12.25 -1.32 14.21
N SER A 157 11.45 -0.82 13.25
CA SER A 157 10.04 -0.51 13.48
C SER A 157 9.10 -1.73 13.41
N GLY A 158 9.64 -2.93 13.13
CA GLY A 158 8.88 -4.16 12.96
C GLY A 158 8.10 -4.27 11.64
N PHE A 159 8.20 -3.26 10.76
CA PHE A 159 7.41 -3.18 9.54
C PHE A 159 7.81 -4.20 8.47
N ILE A 160 9.07 -4.66 8.47
CA ILE A 160 9.53 -5.70 7.53
C ILE A 160 8.75 -7.01 7.74
N ALA A 161 8.42 -7.36 8.98
CA ALA A 161 7.65 -8.56 9.28
C ALA A 161 6.20 -8.44 8.77
N THR A 162 5.56 -7.29 9.00
CA THR A 162 4.22 -6.98 8.48
C THR A 162 4.20 -6.97 6.95
N ALA A 163 5.19 -6.33 6.32
CA ALA A 163 5.33 -6.28 4.87
C ALA A 163 5.47 -7.67 4.26
N LYS A 164 6.29 -8.54 4.87
CA LYS A 164 6.43 -9.94 4.44
C LYS A 164 5.09 -10.67 4.50
N LYS A 165 4.36 -10.57 5.61
CA LYS A 165 3.03 -11.19 5.76
C LYS A 165 2.08 -10.75 4.65
N LEU A 166 1.97 -9.44 4.42
CA LEU A 166 1.10 -8.89 3.37
C LEU A 166 1.49 -9.38 1.96
N ILE A 167 2.79 -9.52 1.67
CA ILE A 167 3.29 -10.05 0.38
C ILE A 167 2.95 -11.54 0.23
N ASP A 168 3.19 -12.34 1.27
CA ASP A 168 2.92 -13.77 1.26
C ASP A 168 1.41 -14.04 1.11
N ASP A 169 0.57 -13.26 1.81
CA ASP A 169 -0.89 -13.33 1.71
C ASP A 169 -1.39 -12.88 0.32
N ALA A 170 -0.76 -11.86 -0.27
CA ALA A 170 -1.02 -11.40 -1.64
C ALA A 170 -0.55 -12.38 -2.73
N ARG A 171 0.34 -13.31 -2.43
CA ARG A 171 0.83 -14.33 -3.39
C ARG A 171 0.15 -15.69 -3.19
N SER A 172 -0.68 -15.82 -2.15
CA SER A 172 -1.39 -17.05 -1.83
C SER A 172 -2.47 -17.33 -2.88
N PRO A 173 -2.58 -18.55 -3.42
CA PRO A 173 -3.57 -18.91 -4.44
C PRO A 173 -5.03 -18.93 -3.94
N ARG A 174 -5.28 -18.50 -2.69
CA ARG A 174 -6.61 -18.50 -2.08
C ARG A 174 -7.31 -17.17 -2.30
N GLY A 175 -8.05 -17.10 -3.41
CA GLY A 175 -9.07 -16.08 -3.62
C GLY A 175 -8.64 -15.02 -4.62
N GLN A 176 -9.20 -15.09 -5.82
CA GLN A 176 -9.32 -13.89 -6.64
C GLN A 176 -10.14 -12.88 -5.86
N ALA A 177 -9.69 -11.63 -5.83
CA ALA A 177 -10.47 -10.58 -5.21
C ALA A 177 -11.87 -10.50 -5.81
N PRO A 178 -12.89 -10.21 -4.98
CA PRO A 178 -14.27 -10.07 -5.47
C PRO A 178 -14.46 -8.83 -6.35
N PHE A 179 -13.46 -7.94 -6.46
CA PHE A 179 -13.52 -6.68 -7.20
C PHE A 179 -12.28 -6.51 -8.07
N ASP A 180 -12.46 -5.95 -9.27
CA ASP A 180 -11.33 -5.55 -10.11
C ASP A 180 -10.64 -4.30 -9.54
N THR A 181 -9.32 -4.25 -9.70
CA THR A 181 -8.48 -3.09 -9.36
C THR A 181 -9.02 -1.80 -9.98
N SER A 182 -9.49 -1.88 -11.23
CA SER A 182 -10.06 -0.73 -11.93
C SER A 182 -11.33 -0.18 -11.25
N GLU A 183 -12.19 -1.06 -10.72
CA GLU A 183 -13.44 -0.67 -10.06
C GLU A 183 -13.17 0.06 -8.74
N ILE A 184 -12.21 -0.43 -7.95
CA ILE A 184 -11.87 0.18 -6.66
C ILE A 184 -11.19 1.55 -6.86
N LEU A 185 -10.33 1.69 -7.87
CA LEU A 185 -9.72 2.99 -8.21
C LEU A 185 -10.74 4.02 -8.68
N VAL A 186 -11.73 3.59 -9.48
CA VAL A 186 -12.83 4.46 -9.90
C VAL A 186 -13.69 4.86 -8.70
N LEU A 187 -13.93 3.94 -7.76
CA LEU A 187 -14.67 4.24 -6.54
C LEU A 187 -13.91 5.27 -5.65
N ALA A 188 -12.60 5.08 -5.51
CA ALA A 188 -11.70 5.99 -4.79
C ALA A 188 -11.79 7.42 -5.31
N GLU A 189 -11.67 7.58 -6.64
CA GLU A 189 -11.72 8.87 -7.31
C GLU A 189 -13.07 9.55 -7.10
N LYS A 190 -14.17 8.78 -7.15
CA LYS A 190 -15.51 9.32 -6.95
C LYS A 190 -15.75 9.76 -5.51
N LEU A 191 -15.36 8.96 -4.51
CA LEU A 191 -15.62 9.25 -3.10
C LEU A 191 -14.82 10.45 -2.56
N ASP A 192 -13.62 10.70 -3.09
CA ASP A 192 -12.78 11.86 -2.73
C ASP A 192 -12.64 12.03 -1.20
N LEU A 193 -13.14 13.13 -0.62
CA LEU A 193 -13.04 13.47 0.80
C LEU A 193 -13.89 12.58 1.71
N LEU A 194 -14.86 11.84 1.15
CA LEU A 194 -15.79 11.01 1.93
C LEU A 194 -15.24 9.62 2.23
N THR A 195 -14.07 9.29 1.72
CA THR A 195 -13.61 7.91 1.76
C THR A 195 -13.12 7.47 3.12
N ALA A 196 -12.63 8.39 3.96
CA ALA A 196 -12.34 8.06 5.37
C ALA A 196 -13.61 7.58 6.09
N LYS A 197 -14.79 8.11 5.73
CA LYS A 197 -16.07 7.64 6.27
C LYS A 197 -16.45 6.26 5.75
N ALA A 198 -16.23 6.00 4.46
CA ALA A 198 -16.44 4.68 3.88
C ALA A 198 -15.53 3.62 4.54
N ILE A 199 -14.27 3.96 4.83
CA ILE A 199 -13.35 3.09 5.56
C ILE A 199 -13.88 2.83 6.98
N ASN A 200 -14.30 3.85 7.71
CA ASN A 200 -14.84 3.66 9.07
C ASN A 200 -16.05 2.72 9.08
N ILE A 201 -16.94 2.82 8.09
CA ILE A 201 -18.07 1.89 7.94
C ILE A 201 -17.61 0.45 7.71
N ILE A 202 -16.58 0.24 6.87
CA ILE A 202 -15.99 -1.08 6.62
C ILE A 202 -15.38 -1.66 7.91
N LEU A 203 -14.72 -0.83 8.71
CA LEU A 203 -14.10 -1.25 9.97
C LEU A 203 -15.14 -1.66 11.03
N GLU A 204 -16.30 -0.99 11.05
CA GLU A 204 -17.40 -1.29 11.99
C GLU A 204 -18.25 -2.50 11.58
N SER A 205 -18.26 -2.90 10.30
CA SER A 205 -18.90 -4.15 9.84
C SER A 205 -18.00 -4.99 8.92
N PRO A 206 -17.00 -5.69 9.50
CA PRO A 206 -16.02 -6.45 8.74
C PRO A 206 -16.60 -7.64 7.96
N ASN A 207 -17.79 -8.13 8.30
CA ASN A 207 -18.42 -9.26 7.61
C ASN A 207 -19.26 -8.84 6.40
N GLU A 208 -19.60 -7.55 6.29
CA GLU A 208 -20.59 -7.07 5.32
C GLU A 208 -19.97 -6.07 4.33
N TYR A 209 -18.65 -5.83 4.43
CA TYR A 209 -17.94 -4.85 3.61
C TYR A 209 -18.08 -5.10 2.10
N GLN A 210 -18.13 -6.35 1.64
CA GLN A 210 -18.27 -6.66 0.21
C GLN A 210 -19.57 -6.09 -0.34
N THR A 211 -20.67 -6.32 0.38
CA THR A 211 -21.99 -5.83 0.01
C THR A 211 -22.03 -4.29 0.03
N PHE A 212 -21.31 -3.65 0.95
CA PHE A 212 -21.21 -2.19 0.99
C PHE A 212 -20.32 -1.61 -0.11
N VAL A 213 -19.15 -2.18 -0.37
CA VAL A 213 -18.30 -1.75 -1.50
C VAL A 213 -19.06 -1.93 -2.82
N ARG A 214 -19.78 -3.05 -2.98
CA ARG A 214 -20.64 -3.30 -4.14
C ARG A 214 -21.76 -2.27 -4.25
N PHE A 215 -22.42 -1.94 -3.14
CA PHE A 215 -23.41 -0.86 -3.07
C PHE A 215 -22.84 0.46 -3.57
N LEU A 216 -21.68 0.88 -3.06
CA LEU A 216 -21.03 2.12 -3.44
C LEU A 216 -20.66 2.13 -4.93
N LEU A 217 -20.17 1.02 -5.47
CA LEU A 217 -19.91 0.87 -6.91
C LEU A 217 -21.18 1.06 -7.74
N LEU A 218 -22.28 0.40 -7.35
CA LEU A 218 -23.56 0.46 -8.04
C LEU A 218 -24.20 1.86 -8.01
N VAL A 219 -24.20 2.53 -6.85
CA VAL A 219 -24.76 3.88 -6.72
C VAL A 219 -23.98 4.89 -7.56
N THR A 220 -22.67 4.72 -7.69
CA THR A 220 -21.79 5.69 -8.34
C THR A 220 -21.56 5.43 -9.83
N ALA A 221 -22.13 4.35 -10.39
CA ALA A 221 -21.94 3.94 -11.78
C ALA A 221 -22.29 5.03 -12.81
N ASP A 222 -23.32 5.86 -12.56
CA ASP A 222 -23.97 6.70 -13.60
C ASP A 222 -23.79 8.22 -13.47
N GLY A 223 -22.92 8.75 -12.59
CA GLY A 223 -22.80 10.23 -12.50
C GLY A 223 -22.02 10.82 -11.33
N GLY A 224 -21.28 10.02 -10.57
CA GLY A 224 -20.53 10.49 -9.40
C GLY A 224 -21.34 10.40 -8.09
N ILE A 225 -20.88 11.12 -7.06
CA ILE A 225 -21.47 11.07 -5.72
C ILE A 225 -22.68 11.99 -5.62
N SER A 226 -23.87 11.42 -5.42
CA SER A 226 -25.11 12.15 -5.12
C SER A 226 -25.10 12.71 -3.70
N ASP A 227 -25.86 13.78 -3.43
CA ASP A 227 -25.97 14.36 -2.08
C ASP A 227 -26.56 13.39 -1.06
N ASP A 228 -27.43 12.49 -1.51
CA ASP A 228 -27.97 11.40 -0.70
C ASP A 228 -26.87 10.43 -0.25
N LEU A 229 -25.93 10.10 -1.14
CA LEU A 229 -24.77 9.28 -0.78
C LEU A 229 -23.83 10.04 0.16
N LYS A 230 -23.62 11.34 -0.06
CA LYS A 230 -22.82 12.15 0.88
C LYS A 230 -23.45 12.18 2.27
N PHE A 231 -24.77 12.35 2.34
CA PHE A 231 -25.52 12.34 3.59
C PHE A 231 -25.34 11.00 4.29
N LEU A 232 -25.59 9.90 3.58
CA LEU A 232 -25.46 8.53 4.08
C LEU A 232 -24.06 8.25 4.64
N LEU A 233 -22.99 8.61 3.91
CA LEU A 233 -21.61 8.43 4.37
C LEU A 233 -21.25 9.31 5.58
N ASN A 234 -22.05 10.33 5.90
CA ASN A 234 -21.83 11.14 7.10
C ASN A 234 -22.66 10.68 8.31
N VAL A 235 -23.56 9.71 8.14
CA VAL A 235 -24.22 9.02 9.25
C VAL A 235 -23.17 8.26 10.07
N GLU A 236 -23.41 8.12 11.38
CA GLU A 236 -22.53 7.31 12.23
C GLU A 236 -22.46 5.86 11.71
N ALA A 237 -21.25 5.34 11.58
CA ALA A 237 -21.00 4.03 10.98
C ALA A 237 -21.83 2.89 11.61
N PRO A 238 -21.98 2.78 12.95
CA PRO A 238 -22.82 1.74 13.54
C PRO A 238 -24.29 1.82 13.11
N ARG A 239 -24.82 3.03 12.98
CA ARG A 239 -26.21 3.26 12.58
C ARG A 239 -26.42 3.02 11.09
N PHE A 240 -25.44 3.40 10.26
CA PHE A 240 -25.43 3.01 8.86
C PHE A 240 -25.44 1.49 8.73
N VAL A 241 -24.54 0.79 9.43
CA VAL A 241 -24.43 -0.68 9.39
C VAL A 241 -25.76 -1.33 9.79
N GLU A 242 -26.35 -0.89 10.90
CA GLU A 242 -27.62 -1.38 11.38
C GLU A 242 -28.71 -1.26 10.33
N LEU A 243 -28.90 -0.07 9.77
CA LEU A 243 -29.96 0.15 8.80
C LEU A 243 -29.62 -0.57 7.48
N PHE A 244 -28.39 -0.43 6.97
CA PHE A 244 -27.94 -0.94 5.67
C PHE A 244 -28.02 -2.44 5.55
N PHE A 245 -27.38 -3.14 6.47
CA PHE A 245 -27.25 -4.57 6.32
C PHE A 245 -28.37 -5.36 6.97
N ARG A 246 -29.05 -4.79 7.99
CA ARG A 246 -30.12 -5.52 8.69
C ARG A 246 -31.51 -5.21 8.17
N THR A 247 -31.79 -4.01 7.68
CA THR A 247 -33.15 -3.61 7.29
C THR A 247 -33.41 -3.53 5.79
N LEU A 248 -32.39 -3.40 4.94
CA LEU A 248 -32.60 -3.23 3.49
C LEU A 248 -31.86 -4.29 2.67
N GLN A 249 -32.62 -5.29 2.22
CA GLN A 249 -32.20 -6.16 1.14
C GLN A 249 -32.51 -5.49 -0.20
N TYR A 250 -31.50 -5.41 -1.08
CA TYR A 250 -31.66 -4.87 -2.42
C TYR A 250 -31.02 -5.82 -3.43
N THR A 251 -31.59 -5.88 -4.63
CA THR A 251 -30.99 -6.60 -5.76
C THR A 251 -29.73 -5.84 -6.20
N GLU A 252 -28.63 -6.52 -6.53
CA GLU A 252 -27.38 -5.88 -6.95
C GLU A 252 -27.45 -5.25 -8.36
N THR A 253 -28.29 -4.24 -8.52
CA THR A 253 -28.40 -3.42 -9.74
C THR A 253 -28.27 -1.93 -9.38
N PRO A 254 -27.79 -1.09 -10.32
CA PRO A 254 -27.62 0.34 -10.06
C PRO A 254 -28.92 1.04 -9.62
N ASP A 255 -30.05 0.68 -10.25
CA ASP A 255 -31.36 1.26 -9.93
C ASP A 255 -31.86 0.83 -8.54
N ALA A 256 -31.70 -0.45 -8.19
CA ALA A 256 -32.08 -0.94 -6.87
C ALA A 256 -31.18 -0.36 -5.76
N ALA A 257 -29.88 -0.20 -6.02
CA ALA A 257 -28.96 0.46 -5.09
C ALA A 257 -29.33 1.94 -4.87
N ARG A 258 -29.67 2.67 -5.95
CA ARG A 258 -30.18 4.04 -5.83
C ARG A 258 -31.49 4.12 -5.06
N HIS A 259 -32.42 3.21 -5.35
CA HIS A 259 -33.69 3.16 -4.62
C HIS A 259 -33.47 2.85 -3.12
N ALA A 260 -32.59 1.90 -2.80
CA ALA A 260 -32.20 1.61 -1.44
C ALA A 260 -31.61 2.85 -0.76
N LEU A 261 -30.66 3.54 -1.41
CA LEU A 261 -30.10 4.81 -0.90
C LEU A 261 -31.19 5.85 -0.61
N GLN A 262 -32.18 6.00 -1.48
CA GLN A 262 -33.27 6.94 -1.26
C GLN A 262 -34.13 6.53 -0.06
N LEU A 263 -34.44 5.24 0.10
CA LEU A 263 -35.15 4.72 1.27
C LEU A 263 -34.38 4.99 2.56
N PHE A 264 -33.07 4.76 2.56
CA PHE A 264 -32.17 5.08 3.68
C PHE A 264 -32.28 6.53 4.10
N VAL A 265 -32.07 7.43 3.14
CA VAL A 265 -32.03 8.86 3.41
C VAL A 265 -33.39 9.36 3.87
N ASN A 266 -34.48 8.84 3.30
CA ASN A 266 -35.83 9.20 3.72
C ASN A 266 -36.15 8.73 5.14
N HIS A 267 -35.67 7.54 5.53
CA HIS A 267 -35.83 7.03 6.89
C HIS A 267 -35.05 7.85 7.90
N GLU A 268 -33.78 8.18 7.60
CA GLU A 268 -32.94 8.97 8.51
C GLU A 268 -33.33 10.46 8.58
N ARG A 269 -33.93 11.02 7.53
CA ARG A 269 -34.47 12.40 7.55
C ARG A 269 -35.82 12.51 8.26
N ASN A 270 -36.57 11.41 8.40
CA ASN A 270 -37.89 11.37 9.06
C ASN A 270 -37.92 10.21 10.09
N PRO A 271 -37.20 10.36 11.22
CA PRO A 271 -37.06 9.30 12.23
C PRO A 271 -38.37 8.95 12.95
#